data_AF-A0A804NFL3-F1
#
_entry.id   AF-A0A804NFL3-F1
#
_cell.length_a   1.000
_cell.length_b   1.000
_cell.length_c   1.000
_cell.angle_alpha   90.00
_cell.angle_beta   90.00
_cell.angle_gamma   90.00
#
_symmetry.space_group_name_H-M   'P 1'
#
loop_
_entity.id
_entity.type
_entity.pdbx_description
1 polymer ?
#
loop_
_entity_poly.entity_id
_entity_poly.type
_entity_poly.pdbx_seq_one_letter_code
_entity_poly.pdbx_strand_id
1 'polypeptide(L)'
;MNTHVHADHVTGTGLIKTKVPGVKSVISKASGAKADHFVDHGDKIHFGNLFLEVRATPGHTSGCVTYVTGDADGQPSPRMAFTGDALIIRACGRTDFQGGSSEQLYQSVHSQIFTLPKDTLLYPAHDYKGFTVSTVEEEAAYNARLTKDKETFKTIMNSKFSQVDMYIWFIPNSHISADMLTLLAKLILLFWDERKKSDNLVSSWADLNLSYPKMMDVAVPANLVCGIQDPPPKI
;
A
#
# COMPACT_ATOMS: atom_id res chain seq x y z
N MET A 1 15.00 11.09 -2.00
CA MET A 1 13.60 11.39 -1.62
C MET A 1 12.94 10.06 -1.29
N ASN A 2 12.00 10.00 -0.34
CA ASN A 2 11.17 8.81 -0.13
C ASN A 2 9.70 9.15 -0.41
N THR A 3 8.93 8.18 -0.89
CA THR A 3 7.47 8.33 -1.08
C THR A 3 6.73 8.19 0.25
N HIS A 4 7.28 7.43 1.19
CA HIS A 4 6.75 7.22 2.54
C HIS A 4 7.83 6.64 3.46
N VAL A 5 7.47 6.36 4.73
CA VAL A 5 8.33 5.60 5.66
C VAL A 5 8.16 4.12 5.37
N HIS A 6 9.20 3.49 4.83
CA HIS A 6 9.16 2.08 4.44
C HIS A 6 9.18 1.13 5.65
N ALA A 7 8.53 -0.01 5.53
CA ALA A 7 8.48 -1.07 6.55
C ALA A 7 9.23 -2.35 6.14
N ASP A 8 9.72 -2.41 4.92
CA ASP A 8 10.33 -3.58 4.29
C ASP A 8 11.85 -3.42 4.11
N HIS A 9 12.37 -2.19 4.10
CA HIS A 9 13.80 -1.89 3.98
C HIS A 9 14.21 -0.63 4.74
N VAL A 10 15.50 -0.46 5.02
CA VAL A 10 16.06 0.78 5.57
C VAL A 10 16.43 1.73 4.44
N THR A 11 15.99 2.98 4.52
CA THR A 11 16.26 4.03 3.52
C THR A 11 17.76 4.29 3.38
N GLY A 12 18.23 4.42 2.14
CA GLY A 12 19.62 4.80 1.86
C GLY A 12 19.91 6.29 2.07
N THR A 13 18.89 7.12 2.34
CA THR A 13 19.03 8.58 2.35
C THR A 13 20.06 9.08 3.38
N GLY A 14 20.10 8.52 4.59
CA GLY A 14 21.11 8.85 5.59
C GLY A 14 22.52 8.54 5.10
N LEU A 15 22.75 7.34 4.56
CA LEU A 15 24.05 6.93 4.05
C LEU A 15 24.50 7.81 2.86
N ILE A 16 23.61 8.09 1.91
CA ILE A 16 23.93 8.93 0.74
C ILE A 16 24.38 10.32 1.19
N LYS A 17 23.72 10.92 2.19
CA LYS A 17 24.13 12.22 2.76
C LYS A 17 25.55 12.21 3.32
N THR A 18 25.97 11.11 3.95
CA THR A 18 27.35 10.98 4.47
C THR A 18 28.39 10.87 3.35
N LYS A 19 28.01 10.34 2.18
CA LYS A 19 28.92 10.07 1.06
C LYS A 19 28.98 11.21 0.05
N VAL A 20 27.93 12.02 -0.08
CA VAL A 20 27.83 13.08 -1.09
C VAL A 20 27.45 14.39 -0.40
N PRO A 21 28.44 15.24 -0.04
CA PRO A 21 28.19 16.52 0.60
C PRO A 21 27.23 17.40 -0.23
N GLY A 22 26.28 18.03 0.45
CA GLY A 22 25.27 18.90 -0.18
C GLY A 22 23.99 18.19 -0.62
N VAL A 23 23.95 16.85 -0.68
CA VAL A 23 22.71 16.11 -0.88
C VAL A 23 21.79 16.30 0.33
N LYS A 24 20.49 16.47 0.06
CA LYS A 24 19.45 16.66 1.08
C LYS A 24 18.40 15.56 0.99
N SER A 25 18.04 14.97 2.12
CA SER A 25 16.91 14.04 2.21
C SER A 25 15.58 14.79 2.16
N VAL A 26 14.59 14.18 1.51
CA VAL A 26 13.24 14.74 1.35
C VAL A 26 12.21 13.67 1.67
N ILE A 27 11.22 14.01 2.48
CA ILE A 27 10.07 13.17 2.80
C ILE A 27 8.85 14.05 3.10
N SER A 28 7.65 13.48 3.08
CA SER A 28 6.44 14.24 3.41
C SER A 28 6.44 14.69 4.88
N LYS A 29 5.92 15.88 5.15
CA LYS A 29 5.73 16.37 6.51
C LYS A 29 4.79 15.46 7.31
N ALA A 30 3.75 14.96 6.66
CA ALA A 30 2.75 14.05 7.23
C ALA A 30 3.31 12.68 7.67
N SER A 31 4.51 12.30 7.24
CA SER A 31 5.16 11.06 7.66
C SER A 31 5.67 11.07 9.10
N GLY A 32 5.92 12.24 9.68
CA GLY A 32 6.53 12.39 11.01
C GLY A 32 8.00 11.94 11.10
N ALA A 33 8.62 11.51 10.00
CA ALA A 33 10.03 11.13 9.95
C ALA A 33 10.95 12.36 9.92
N LYS A 34 12.23 12.17 10.27
CA LYS A 34 13.26 13.19 10.09
C LYS A 34 13.76 13.23 8.65
N ALA A 35 13.93 14.43 8.10
CA ALA A 35 14.59 14.70 6.82
C ALA A 35 15.19 16.11 6.80
N ASP A 36 16.00 16.44 5.81
CA ASP A 36 16.51 17.82 5.63
C ASP A 36 15.43 18.76 5.10
N HIS A 37 14.53 18.24 4.28
CA HIS A 37 13.39 18.97 3.72
C HIS A 37 12.10 18.17 3.84
N PHE A 38 11.03 18.90 4.11
CA PHE A 38 9.68 18.38 4.13
C PHE A 38 8.90 18.88 2.93
N VAL A 39 7.99 18.03 2.43
CA VAL A 39 7.04 18.40 1.39
C VAL A 39 5.61 18.16 1.83
N ASP A 40 4.73 19.02 1.34
CA ASP A 40 3.28 18.94 1.46
C ASP A 40 2.64 18.81 0.06
N HIS A 41 1.34 18.55 0.02
CA HIS A 41 0.58 18.48 -1.24
C HIS A 41 0.70 19.80 -2.02
N GLY A 42 0.97 19.72 -3.32
CA GLY A 42 1.10 20.87 -4.22
C GLY A 42 2.52 21.44 -4.33
N ASP A 43 3.45 21.01 -3.48
CA ASP A 43 4.85 21.41 -3.57
C ASP A 43 5.49 20.94 -4.88
N LYS A 44 6.57 21.63 -5.29
CA LYS A 44 7.36 21.28 -6.47
C LYS A 44 8.84 21.14 -6.13
N ILE A 45 9.41 19.97 -6.42
CA ILE A 45 10.85 19.70 -6.24
C ILE A 45 11.55 19.88 -7.59
N HIS A 46 12.41 20.89 -7.69
CA HIS A 46 13.10 21.25 -8.93
C HIS A 46 14.50 20.62 -9.02
N PHE A 47 14.90 20.20 -10.22
CA PHE A 47 16.23 19.72 -10.55
C PHE A 47 16.56 20.03 -12.01
N GLY A 48 17.50 20.96 -12.21
CA GLY A 48 17.68 21.59 -13.52
C GLY A 48 16.39 22.29 -13.97
N ASN A 49 15.97 22.04 -15.21
CA ASN A 49 14.73 22.59 -15.77
C ASN A 49 13.50 21.69 -15.49
N LEU A 50 13.68 20.57 -14.79
CA LEU A 50 12.63 19.60 -14.50
C LEU A 50 12.09 19.83 -13.10
N PHE A 51 10.83 19.44 -12.86
CA PHE A 51 10.28 19.38 -11.53
C PHE A 51 9.37 18.18 -11.30
N LEU A 52 9.23 17.78 -10.04
CA LEU A 52 8.22 16.85 -9.56
C LEU A 52 7.18 17.60 -8.73
N GLU A 53 5.92 17.51 -9.12
CA GLU A 53 4.75 17.88 -8.32
C GLU A 53 4.53 16.83 -7.23
N VAL A 54 4.28 17.28 -6.01
CA VAL A 54 3.97 16.41 -4.87
C VAL A 54 2.45 16.30 -4.71
N ARG A 55 1.92 15.09 -4.84
CA ARG A 55 0.51 14.80 -4.51
C ARG A 55 0.45 13.96 -3.26
N ALA A 56 -0.18 14.47 -2.20
CA ALA A 56 -0.49 13.65 -1.03
C ALA A 56 -1.41 12.48 -1.42
N THR A 57 -0.95 11.26 -1.18
CA THR A 57 -1.67 10.01 -1.47
C THR A 57 -1.70 9.08 -0.24
N PRO A 58 -2.12 9.58 0.95
CA PRO A 58 -2.13 8.78 2.16
C PRO A 58 -3.11 7.61 2.06
N GLY A 59 -2.84 6.56 2.82
CA GLY A 59 -3.71 5.38 2.92
C GLY A 59 -2.93 4.09 3.13
N HIS A 60 -1.83 3.87 2.41
CA HIS A 60 -0.88 2.82 2.79
C HIS A 60 -0.20 3.18 4.12
N THR A 61 0.29 4.41 4.20
CA THR A 61 0.66 5.09 5.46
C THR A 61 0.03 6.48 5.48
N SER A 62 0.01 7.14 6.64
CA SER A 62 -0.45 8.54 6.75
C SER A 62 0.44 9.54 5.99
N GLY A 63 1.69 9.17 5.69
CA GLY A 63 2.68 10.02 5.05
C GLY A 63 2.93 9.75 3.58
N CYS A 64 2.14 8.91 2.91
CA CYS A 64 2.38 8.60 1.50
C CYS A 64 2.18 9.82 0.59
N VAL A 65 3.11 10.01 -0.34
CA VAL A 65 3.02 10.95 -1.46
C VAL A 65 3.35 10.25 -2.77
N THR A 66 2.72 10.74 -3.84
CA THR A 66 3.06 10.43 -5.23
C THR A 66 3.81 11.62 -5.82
N TYR A 67 4.98 11.38 -6.40
CA TYR A 67 5.71 12.42 -7.14
C TYR A 67 5.36 12.31 -8.62
N VAL A 68 4.97 13.40 -9.26
CA VAL A 68 4.58 13.41 -10.68
C VAL A 68 5.45 14.39 -11.45
N THR A 69 6.01 14.00 -12.59
CA THR A 69 6.75 14.93 -13.47
C THR A 69 5.86 16.11 -13.87
N GLY A 70 6.44 17.29 -14.09
CA GLY A 70 5.67 18.49 -14.42
C GLY A 70 4.79 18.36 -15.67
N ASP A 71 3.81 19.25 -15.78
CA ASP A 71 2.82 19.34 -16.87
C ASP A 71 3.06 20.54 -17.82
N ALA A 72 4.13 21.29 -17.60
CA ALA A 72 4.52 22.44 -18.42
C ALA A 72 5.36 22.04 -19.64
N ASP A 73 5.49 22.95 -20.60
CA ASP A 73 6.37 22.79 -21.76
C ASP A 73 7.81 22.49 -21.31
N GLY A 74 8.47 21.55 -22.01
CA GLY A 74 9.82 21.10 -21.68
C GLY A 74 9.90 20.08 -20.54
N GLN A 75 8.78 19.68 -19.94
CA GLN A 75 8.70 18.52 -19.02
C GLN A 75 8.55 17.19 -19.79
N PRO A 76 8.81 16.04 -19.14
CA PRO A 76 8.62 14.72 -19.76
C PRO A 76 7.17 14.46 -20.20
N SER A 77 7.01 13.90 -21.40
CA SER A 77 5.73 13.45 -21.96
C SER A 77 5.88 12.03 -22.54
N PRO A 78 5.03 11.05 -22.16
CA PRO A 78 3.95 11.15 -21.19
C PRO A 78 4.47 11.48 -19.78
N ARG A 79 3.59 12.00 -18.92
CA ARG A 79 3.96 12.26 -17.51
C ARG A 79 4.34 10.93 -16.84
N MET A 80 5.14 11.00 -15.78
CA MET A 80 5.52 9.85 -14.95
C MET A 80 5.10 10.13 -13.51
N ALA A 81 4.44 9.18 -12.88
CA ALA A 81 4.03 9.23 -11.48
C ALA A 81 4.72 8.11 -10.69
N PHE A 82 5.47 8.49 -9.67
CA PHE A 82 6.15 7.59 -8.72
C PHE A 82 5.22 7.38 -7.52
N THR A 83 4.44 6.31 -7.55
CA THR A 83 3.23 6.15 -6.71
C THR A 83 3.49 5.58 -5.32
N GLY A 84 4.75 5.27 -5.00
CA GLY A 84 5.09 4.57 -3.77
C GLY A 84 4.33 3.24 -3.68
N ASP A 85 3.77 2.97 -2.50
CA ASP A 85 2.89 1.82 -2.28
C ASP A 85 1.41 2.20 -2.24
N ALA A 86 1.05 3.44 -2.58
CA ALA A 86 -0.35 3.82 -2.72
C ALA A 86 -1.01 3.08 -3.90
N LEU A 87 -0.30 2.97 -5.02
CA LEU A 87 -0.68 2.15 -6.16
C LEU A 87 0.51 1.28 -6.58
N ILE A 88 0.24 -0.02 -6.73
CA ILE A 88 1.15 -1.05 -7.23
C ILE A 88 0.52 -1.63 -8.51
N ILE A 89 1.31 -2.12 -9.46
CA ILE A 89 0.79 -2.66 -10.73
C ILE A 89 -0.23 -3.78 -10.45
N ARG A 90 -1.47 -3.60 -10.91
CA ARG A 90 -2.65 -4.44 -10.68
C ARG A 90 -3.04 -4.63 -9.20
N ALA A 91 -2.51 -3.83 -8.28
CA ALA A 91 -2.68 -3.97 -6.84
C ALA A 91 -2.58 -2.63 -6.09
N CYS A 92 -2.43 -2.69 -4.77
CA CYS A 92 -2.12 -1.56 -3.90
C CYS A 92 -1.46 -2.06 -2.62
N GLY A 93 -0.81 -1.16 -1.89
CA GLY A 93 -0.23 -1.47 -0.58
C GLY A 93 -1.28 -1.83 0.47
N ARG A 94 -0.85 -2.58 1.48
CA ARG A 94 -1.69 -2.89 2.65
C ARG A 94 -2.03 -1.62 3.44
N THR A 95 -3.09 -1.62 4.26
CA THR A 95 -3.57 -0.42 4.96
C THR A 95 -3.77 -0.61 6.46
N ASP A 96 -3.28 -1.71 7.01
CA ASP A 96 -3.53 -2.15 8.39
C ASP A 96 -2.40 -1.81 9.38
N PHE A 97 -1.39 -1.06 8.94
CA PHE A 97 -0.23 -0.61 9.73
C PHE A 97 0.10 0.85 9.43
N GLN A 98 1.01 1.47 10.23
CA GLN A 98 1.58 2.80 9.97
C GLN A 98 0.55 3.93 9.74
N GLY A 99 -0.58 3.88 10.46
CA GLY A 99 -1.68 4.84 10.29
C GLY A 99 -2.42 4.71 8.95
N GLY A 100 -2.32 3.55 8.30
CA GLY A 100 -3.01 3.24 7.07
C GLY A 100 -4.54 3.25 7.20
N SER A 101 -5.21 3.49 6.09
CA SER A 101 -6.66 3.50 5.96
C SER A 101 -7.06 3.14 4.53
N SER A 102 -7.84 2.07 4.37
CA SER A 102 -8.38 1.65 3.07
C SER A 102 -9.30 2.69 2.46
N GLU A 103 -10.14 3.34 3.28
CA GLU A 103 -10.97 4.46 2.82
C GLU A 103 -10.13 5.62 2.28
N GLN A 104 -9.09 6.01 3.01
CA GLN A 104 -8.22 7.11 2.59
C GLN A 104 -7.40 6.73 1.35
N LEU A 105 -6.92 5.49 1.28
CA LEU A 105 -6.18 4.99 0.11
C LEU A 105 -7.03 5.06 -1.15
N TYR A 106 -8.28 4.60 -1.08
CA TYR A 106 -9.21 4.65 -2.19
C TYR A 106 -9.42 6.08 -2.69
N GLN A 107 -9.69 7.02 -1.76
CA GLN A 107 -9.88 8.42 -2.09
C GLN A 107 -8.61 9.05 -2.68
N SER A 108 -7.44 8.74 -2.14
CA SER A 108 -6.14 9.21 -2.63
C SER A 108 -5.90 8.77 -4.07
N VAL A 109 -6.04 7.48 -4.37
CA VAL A 109 -5.81 6.96 -5.73
C VAL A 109 -6.79 7.59 -6.71
N HIS A 110 -8.08 7.59 -6.39
CA HIS A 110 -9.13 8.09 -7.29
C HIS A 110 -9.03 9.60 -7.54
N SER A 111 -8.68 10.40 -6.53
CA SER A 111 -8.60 11.86 -6.68
C SER A 111 -7.25 12.37 -7.20
N GLN A 112 -6.15 11.64 -6.98
CA GLN A 112 -4.79 12.13 -7.26
C GLN A 112 -4.05 11.38 -8.35
N ILE A 113 -4.34 10.09 -8.56
CA ILE A 113 -3.64 9.27 -9.54
C ILE A 113 -4.53 9.03 -10.76
N PHE A 114 -5.78 8.62 -10.56
CA PHE A 114 -6.72 8.36 -11.67
C PHE A 114 -7.23 9.65 -12.36
N THR A 115 -6.94 10.82 -11.81
CA THR A 115 -7.19 12.12 -12.44
C THR A 115 -6.05 12.60 -13.34
N LEU A 116 -4.91 11.90 -13.37
CA LEU A 116 -3.82 12.18 -14.30
C LEU A 116 -4.21 11.77 -15.74
N PRO A 117 -3.52 12.29 -16.77
CA PRO A 117 -3.69 11.81 -18.14
C PRO A 117 -3.53 10.29 -18.22
N LYS A 118 -4.38 9.66 -19.03
CA LYS A 118 -4.49 8.20 -19.18
C LYS A 118 -3.16 7.50 -19.54
N ASP A 119 -2.34 8.16 -20.33
CA ASP A 119 -1.03 7.70 -20.79
C ASP A 119 0.10 7.92 -19.75
N THR A 120 -0.20 8.57 -18.62
CA THR A 120 0.77 8.78 -17.53
C THR A 120 1.31 7.43 -17.06
N LEU A 121 2.64 7.30 -17.10
CA LEU A 121 3.36 6.11 -16.65
C LEU A 121 3.35 6.03 -15.13
N LEU A 122 3.04 4.86 -14.58
CA LEU A 122 2.99 4.59 -13.15
C LEU A 122 4.19 3.72 -12.75
N TYR A 123 5.05 4.27 -11.89
CA TYR A 123 6.23 3.61 -11.33
C TYR A 123 6.03 3.38 -9.82
N PRO A 124 5.65 2.16 -9.40
CA PRO A 124 5.46 1.85 -7.99
C PRO A 124 6.79 1.72 -7.24
N ALA A 125 6.75 1.73 -5.90
CA ALA A 125 7.92 1.40 -5.09
C ALA A 125 8.27 -0.10 -5.11
N HIS A 126 7.26 -0.95 -5.30
CA HIS A 126 7.41 -2.40 -5.29
C HIS A 126 6.65 -3.07 -6.42
N ASP A 127 7.14 -4.23 -6.84
CA ASP A 127 6.42 -5.20 -7.63
C ASP A 127 6.87 -6.61 -7.20
N TYR A 128 5.93 -7.55 -7.21
CA TYR A 128 6.16 -8.93 -6.75
C TYR A 128 5.94 -9.96 -7.86
N LYS A 129 5.82 -9.52 -9.11
CA LYS A 129 5.50 -10.34 -10.29
C LYS A 129 6.46 -10.10 -11.48
N GLY A 130 7.44 -9.22 -11.33
CA GLY A 130 8.41 -8.87 -12.36
C GLY A 130 7.97 -7.74 -13.30
N PHE A 131 6.88 -7.02 -12.99
CA PHE A 131 6.47 -5.85 -13.75
C PHE A 131 7.26 -4.60 -13.34
N THR A 132 7.46 -3.68 -14.28
CA THR A 132 8.30 -2.50 -14.08
C THR A 132 7.58 -1.17 -14.26
N VAL A 133 6.47 -1.15 -15.02
CA VAL A 133 5.67 0.05 -15.31
C VAL A 133 4.25 -0.34 -15.71
N SER A 134 3.28 0.53 -15.45
CA SER A 134 1.91 0.48 -16.00
C SER A 134 1.46 1.91 -16.38
N THR A 135 0.20 2.11 -16.72
CA THR A 135 -0.37 3.43 -17.00
C THR A 135 -1.62 3.70 -16.18
N VAL A 136 -2.02 4.97 -16.10
CA VAL A 136 -3.29 5.35 -15.46
C VAL A 136 -4.47 4.65 -16.12
N GLU A 137 -4.52 4.59 -17.45
CA GLU A 137 -5.58 3.89 -18.18
C GLU A 137 -5.66 2.42 -17.82
N GLU A 138 -4.51 1.74 -17.82
CA GLU A 138 -4.45 0.33 -17.51
C GLU A 138 -4.91 0.05 -16.07
N GLU A 139 -4.49 0.85 -15.09
CA GLU A 139 -4.86 0.62 -13.69
C GLU A 139 -6.32 1.03 -13.39
N ALA A 140 -6.83 2.07 -14.03
CA ALA A 140 -8.24 2.45 -13.95
C ALA A 140 -9.17 1.39 -14.57
N ALA A 141 -8.67 0.57 -15.50
CA ALA A 141 -9.43 -0.50 -16.14
C ALA A 141 -9.23 -1.88 -15.47
N TYR A 142 -8.01 -2.19 -15.02
CA TYR A 142 -7.60 -3.57 -14.71
C TYR A 142 -7.06 -3.77 -13.29
N ASN A 143 -6.97 -2.73 -12.44
CA ASN A 143 -6.57 -2.94 -11.05
C ASN A 143 -7.61 -3.80 -10.31
N ALA A 144 -7.19 -4.95 -9.78
CA ALA A 144 -8.12 -5.92 -9.21
C ALA A 144 -8.91 -5.40 -8.00
N ARG A 145 -8.41 -4.36 -7.32
CA ARG A 145 -8.99 -3.80 -6.10
C ARG A 145 -9.54 -2.40 -6.33
N LEU A 146 -8.74 -1.50 -6.91
CA LEU A 146 -9.06 -0.08 -7.02
C LEU A 146 -10.15 0.23 -8.08
N THR A 147 -10.49 -0.74 -8.93
CA THR A 147 -11.65 -0.67 -9.84
C THR A 147 -12.98 -1.04 -9.19
N LYS A 148 -12.96 -1.58 -7.97
CA LYS A 148 -14.18 -1.86 -7.20
C LYS A 148 -14.77 -0.56 -6.66
N ASP A 149 -16.03 -0.59 -6.27
CA ASP A 149 -16.59 0.49 -5.47
C ASP A 149 -15.88 0.56 -4.11
N LYS A 150 -15.98 1.72 -3.45
CA LYS A 150 -15.28 2.03 -2.21
C LYS A 150 -15.60 1.04 -1.09
N GLU A 151 -16.84 0.57 -0.96
CA GLU A 151 -17.23 -0.32 0.14
C GLU A 151 -16.72 -1.75 -0.09
N THR A 152 -16.79 -2.23 -1.34
CA THR A 152 -16.15 -3.49 -1.73
C THR A 152 -14.63 -3.43 -1.51
N PHE A 153 -13.98 -2.32 -1.89
CA PHE A 153 -12.54 -2.13 -1.66
C PHE A 153 -12.19 -2.19 -0.18
N LYS A 154 -12.91 -1.44 0.68
CA LYS A 154 -12.69 -1.43 2.13
C LYS A 154 -12.85 -2.84 2.72
N THR A 155 -13.86 -3.58 2.28
CA THR A 155 -14.11 -4.95 2.73
C THR A 155 -12.92 -5.86 2.42
N ILE A 156 -12.44 -5.85 1.16
CA ILE A 156 -11.27 -6.62 0.72
C ILE A 156 -10.02 -6.25 1.53
N MET A 157 -9.79 -4.95 1.77
CA MET A 157 -8.57 -4.49 2.42
C MET A 157 -8.55 -4.72 3.94
N ASN A 158 -9.73 -4.82 4.57
CA ASN A 158 -9.87 -4.94 6.03
C ASN A 158 -10.13 -6.38 6.50
N SER A 159 -10.37 -7.33 5.59
CA SER A 159 -10.67 -8.70 6.00
C SER A 159 -9.43 -9.39 6.59
N LYS A 160 -9.40 -9.42 7.92
CA LYS A 160 -8.47 -10.19 8.73
C LYS A 160 -9.19 -11.47 9.17
N PHE A 161 -8.97 -12.60 8.51
CA PHE A 161 -9.21 -13.86 9.19
C PHE A 161 -8.10 -14.00 10.24
N SER A 162 -8.45 -13.74 11.49
CA SER A 162 -7.73 -14.36 12.59
C SER A 162 -7.95 -15.87 12.47
N GLN A 163 -6.94 -16.70 12.77
CA GLN A 163 -7.09 -18.17 12.86
C GLN A 163 -8.14 -18.62 13.92
N VAL A 164 -8.87 -17.68 14.53
CA VAL A 164 -9.82 -17.92 15.62
C VAL A 164 -11.19 -18.41 15.12
N ASP A 165 -11.54 -18.21 13.85
CA ASP A 165 -12.79 -18.78 13.30
C ASP A 165 -12.67 -20.27 12.91
N MET A 166 -11.48 -20.86 13.03
CA MET A 166 -11.30 -22.31 12.97
C MET A 166 -11.55 -22.99 14.34
N TYR A 167 -11.66 -22.22 15.42
CA TYR A 167 -11.82 -22.74 16.80
C TYR A 167 -13.27 -23.06 17.22
N ILE A 168 -14.22 -23.10 16.29
CA ILE A 168 -15.51 -23.80 16.54
C ILE A 168 -15.32 -25.34 16.53
N TRP A 169 -14.11 -25.85 16.28
CA TRP A 169 -13.81 -27.29 16.26
C TRP A 169 -13.44 -27.94 17.60
N PHE A 170 -13.38 -27.20 18.71
CA PHE A 170 -13.15 -27.78 20.05
C PHE A 170 -14.35 -27.56 20.97
N ILE A 171 -15.50 -28.14 20.63
CA ILE A 171 -16.46 -28.52 21.67
C ILE A 171 -15.91 -29.82 22.30
N PRO A 172 -15.65 -29.86 23.61
CA PRO A 172 -15.26 -31.10 24.28
C PRO A 172 -16.34 -32.17 24.05
N ASN A 173 -15.92 -33.28 23.44
CA ASN A 173 -16.72 -34.48 23.26
C ASN A 173 -17.13 -35.03 24.64
N SER A 174 -18.33 -34.71 25.10
CA SER A 174 -18.97 -35.56 26.12
C SER A 174 -20.48 -35.75 26.00
N HIS A 175 -21.25 -34.93 25.27
CA HIS A 175 -22.71 -35.15 25.19
C HIS A 175 -23.37 -34.76 23.85
N ILE A 176 -22.75 -35.10 22.71
CA ILE A 176 -23.35 -34.87 21.38
C ILE A 176 -23.62 -36.24 20.74
N SER A 177 -24.89 -36.55 20.45
CA SER A 177 -25.26 -37.78 19.74
C SER A 177 -24.72 -37.74 18.30
N ALA A 178 -24.46 -38.91 17.70
CA ALA A 178 -24.00 -39.02 16.31
C ALA A 178 -24.93 -38.29 15.32
N ASP A 179 -26.23 -38.23 15.62
CA ASP A 179 -27.23 -37.52 14.83
C ASP A 179 -27.03 -36.00 14.86
N MET A 180 -26.64 -35.45 16.01
CA MET A 180 -26.43 -34.01 16.17
C MET A 180 -25.12 -33.55 15.50
N LEU A 181 -24.06 -34.39 15.54
CA LEU A 181 -22.82 -34.18 14.77
C LEU A 181 -23.09 -34.21 13.26
N THR A 182 -23.93 -35.13 12.80
CA THR A 182 -24.33 -35.23 11.38
C THR A 182 -25.16 -34.04 10.95
N LEU A 183 -26.06 -33.54 11.81
CA LEU A 183 -26.85 -32.35 11.55
C LEU A 183 -25.97 -31.08 11.52
N LEU A 184 -24.99 -30.97 12.42
CA LEU A 184 -24.03 -29.86 12.44
C LEU A 184 -23.14 -29.87 11.19
N ALA A 185 -22.63 -31.03 10.79
CA ALA A 185 -21.85 -31.18 9.55
C ALA A 185 -22.68 -30.84 8.30
N LYS A 186 -23.96 -31.25 8.26
CA LYS A 186 -24.89 -30.88 7.20
C LYS A 186 -25.20 -29.39 7.20
N LEU A 187 -25.38 -28.76 8.36
CA LEU A 187 -25.56 -27.31 8.50
C LEU A 187 -24.31 -26.55 8.04
N ILE A 188 -23.12 -26.99 8.42
CA ILE A 188 -21.85 -26.39 7.99
C ILE A 188 -21.68 -26.53 6.48
N LEU A 189 -21.99 -27.70 5.90
CA LEU A 189 -21.96 -27.92 4.46
C LEU A 189 -23.04 -27.12 3.72
N LEU A 190 -24.25 -26.97 4.29
CA LEU A 190 -25.31 -26.13 3.74
C LEU A 190 -24.93 -24.65 3.80
N PHE A 191 -24.36 -24.18 4.91
CA PHE A 191 -23.81 -22.82 5.04
C PHE A 191 -22.59 -22.60 4.14
N TRP A 192 -21.82 -23.65 3.83
CA TRP A 192 -20.70 -23.59 2.89
C TRP A 192 -21.18 -23.58 1.43
N ASP A 193 -22.22 -24.35 1.11
CA ASP A 193 -22.79 -24.48 -0.23
C ASP A 193 -23.70 -23.28 -0.59
N GLU A 194 -24.50 -22.76 0.34
CA GLU A 194 -25.22 -21.49 0.16
C GLU A 194 -24.26 -20.30 0.01
N ARG A 195 -23.12 -20.31 0.73
CA ARG A 195 -22.05 -19.30 0.54
C ARG A 195 -21.35 -19.38 -0.83
N LYS A 196 -21.40 -20.53 -1.51
CA LYS A 196 -20.85 -20.72 -2.87
C LYS A 196 -21.86 -20.43 -3.97
N LYS A 197 -23.16 -20.63 -3.74
CA LYS A 197 -24.20 -20.52 -4.76
C LYS A 197 -24.58 -19.11 -5.19
N SER A 198 -24.13 -18.07 -4.50
CA SER A 198 -24.19 -16.72 -5.06
C SER A 198 -22.95 -16.49 -5.93
N ASP A 199 -23.09 -16.63 -7.23
CA ASP A 199 -22.02 -16.43 -8.22
C ASP A 199 -21.41 -15.01 -8.20
N ASN A 200 -22.03 -14.06 -7.47
CA ASN A 200 -21.48 -12.73 -7.21
C ASN A 200 -20.55 -12.64 -5.98
N LEU A 201 -20.57 -13.62 -5.05
CA LEU A 201 -19.70 -13.58 -3.86
C LEU A 201 -18.30 -14.14 -4.14
N VAL A 202 -18.08 -15.03 -5.11
CA VAL A 202 -16.74 -15.65 -5.31
C VAL A 202 -15.64 -14.59 -5.56
N SER A 203 -16.00 -13.45 -6.18
CA SER A 203 -15.09 -12.32 -6.39
C SER A 203 -14.88 -11.42 -5.16
N SER A 204 -15.73 -11.50 -4.14
CA SER A 204 -15.67 -10.68 -2.92
C SER A 204 -14.86 -11.33 -1.80
N TRP A 205 -14.43 -12.59 -1.92
CA TRP A 205 -13.60 -13.29 -0.92
C TRP A 205 -12.10 -13.14 -1.13
N ALA A 206 -11.65 -12.03 -1.71
CA ALA A 206 -10.22 -11.72 -1.80
C ALA A 206 -9.69 -11.29 -0.43
N ASP A 207 -9.76 -12.17 0.57
CA ASP A 207 -9.24 -11.91 1.89
C ASP A 207 -7.72 -11.85 1.84
N LEU A 208 -7.16 -10.72 2.26
CA LEU A 208 -5.73 -10.47 2.11
C LEU A 208 -4.88 -11.40 2.99
N ASN A 209 -5.39 -11.76 4.17
CA ASN A 209 -4.74 -12.64 5.17
C ASN A 209 -3.20 -12.53 5.20
N LEU A 210 -2.71 -11.28 5.23
CA LEU A 210 -1.29 -11.00 5.11
C LEU A 210 -0.60 -11.24 6.45
N SER A 211 0.56 -11.92 6.41
CA SER A 211 1.42 -12.07 7.58
C SER A 211 1.88 -10.71 8.11
N TYR A 212 2.36 -10.69 9.36
CA TYR A 212 3.07 -9.55 9.91
C TYR A 212 4.26 -9.16 9.00
N PRO A 213 4.52 -7.86 8.72
CA PRO A 213 5.62 -7.48 7.85
C PRO A 213 6.97 -7.75 8.51
N LYS A 214 7.80 -8.58 7.85
CA LYS A 214 9.01 -9.18 8.43
C LYS A 214 10.05 -8.19 8.98
N MET A 215 10.14 -7.00 8.39
CA MET A 215 11.16 -6.01 8.71
C MET A 215 10.61 -4.78 9.45
N MET A 216 9.31 -4.72 9.74
CA MET A 216 8.67 -3.48 10.19
C MET A 216 9.30 -2.92 11.47
N ASP A 217 9.59 -3.79 12.44
CA ASP A 217 10.15 -3.40 13.74
C ASP A 217 11.60 -2.91 13.68
N VAL A 218 12.27 -3.14 12.55
CA VAL A 218 13.64 -2.66 12.28
C VAL A 218 13.62 -1.46 11.33
N ALA A 219 12.91 -1.60 10.22
CA ALA A 219 12.86 -0.63 9.14
C ALA A 219 12.16 0.66 9.57
N VAL A 220 11.00 0.59 10.22
CA VAL A 220 10.22 1.79 10.57
C VAL A 220 11.00 2.68 11.55
N PRO A 221 11.51 2.20 12.69
CA PRO A 221 12.30 3.04 13.59
C PRO A 221 13.55 3.64 12.92
N ALA A 222 14.26 2.86 12.12
CA ALA A 222 15.42 3.34 11.36
C ALA A 222 15.04 4.45 10.37
N ASN A 223 13.93 4.27 9.65
CA ASN A 223 13.48 5.21 8.62
C ASN A 223 12.91 6.50 9.20
N LEU A 224 12.30 6.45 10.40
CA LEU A 224 11.88 7.65 11.13
C LEU A 224 13.05 8.57 11.48
N VAL A 225 14.28 8.05 11.54
CA VAL A 225 15.51 8.82 11.76
C VAL A 225 16.41 8.89 10.52
N CYS A 226 15.80 8.88 9.32
CA CYS A 226 16.49 9.04 8.03
C CYS A 226 17.50 7.90 7.74
N GLY A 227 17.30 6.70 8.30
CA GLY A 227 18.20 5.56 8.12
C GLY A 227 19.55 5.72 8.80
N ILE A 228 19.71 6.72 9.68
CA ILE A 228 20.92 6.93 10.46
C ILE A 228 20.88 5.96 11.64
N GLN A 229 21.86 5.06 11.70
CA GLN A 229 22.04 4.15 12.83
C GLN A 229 22.98 4.80 13.86
N ASP A 230 22.68 4.60 15.14
CA ASP A 230 23.56 4.98 16.24
C ASP A 230 23.95 3.71 17.03
N PRO A 231 25.26 3.36 17.15
CA PRO A 231 26.41 4.05 16.55
C PRO A 231 26.41 3.93 15.02
N PRO A 232 27.06 4.88 14.30
CA PRO A 232 27.21 4.80 12.86
C PRO A 232 27.89 3.47 12.48
N PRO A 233 27.56 2.89 11.29
CA PRO A 233 28.17 1.65 10.84
C PRO A 233 29.69 1.80 10.85
N LYS A 234 30.40 0.81 11.41
CA LYS A 234 31.86 0.76 11.36
C LYS A 234 32.28 0.69 9.89
N ILE A 235 32.85 1.78 9.38
CA ILE A 235 33.45 1.87 8.05
C ILE A 235 34.86 1.26 8.11
#